data_AF-A0A382VJ34-F1
#
_entry.id   AF-A0A382VJ34-F1
#
_cell.length_a   1.000
_cell.length_b   1.000
_cell.length_c   1.000
_cell.angle_alpha   90.00
_cell.angle_beta   90.00
_cell.angle_gamma   90.00
#
_symmetry.space_group_name_H-M   'P 1'
#
loop_
_entity.id
_entity.type
_entity.pdbx_description
1 polymer ?
#
loop_
_entity_poly.entity_id
_entity_poly.type
_entity_poly.pdbx_seq_one_letter_code
_entity_poly.pdbx_strand_id
1 'polypeptide(L)'
;MLSKLHCAAALIFLAPVVCSAKDEIPNYITHGPILGRLSSDGVGVWGRTARAGSFSVQYGTSPKQLNSTSNPVKTSLGRDNTGWVHLQGLKPDTKYYYELILADGVGRTARGGSFRTLPSSKTLK
;
A
#
# COMPACT_ATOMS: atom_id res chain seq x y z
N MET A 1 41.15 -61.87 -28.60
CA MET A 1 40.23 -61.45 -29.68
C MET A 1 39.16 -60.56 -29.06
N LEU A 2 38.88 -59.43 -29.73
CA LEU A 2 38.01 -58.32 -29.31
C LEU A 2 36.56 -58.73 -28.97
N SER A 3 35.89 -57.86 -28.19
CA SER A 3 34.55 -57.27 -28.43
C SER A 3 33.67 -57.32 -27.18
N LYS A 4 32.86 -56.33 -26.80
CA LYS A 4 32.59 -54.94 -27.23
C LYS A 4 31.93 -54.28 -26.01
N LEU A 5 32.51 -53.19 -25.50
CA LEU A 5 31.90 -52.39 -24.42
C LEU A 5 30.88 -51.46 -25.06
N HIS A 6 29.59 -51.62 -24.76
CA HIS A 6 28.54 -50.72 -25.23
C HIS A 6 28.47 -49.51 -24.29
N CYS A 7 29.09 -48.40 -24.69
CA CYS A 7 28.86 -47.11 -24.05
C CYS A 7 27.47 -46.59 -24.44
N ALA A 8 26.51 -46.71 -23.52
CA ALA A 8 25.24 -46.00 -23.64
C ALA A 8 25.50 -44.51 -23.35
N ALA A 9 25.48 -43.68 -24.38
CA ALA A 9 25.56 -42.23 -24.23
C ALA A 9 24.19 -41.70 -23.75
N ALA A 10 24.11 -41.29 -22.48
CA ALA A 10 22.94 -40.61 -21.95
C ALA A 10 22.93 -39.15 -22.44
N LEU A 11 22.01 -38.83 -23.36
CA LEU A 11 21.72 -37.45 -23.75
C LEU A 11 21.00 -36.74 -22.60
N ILE A 12 21.75 -35.93 -21.85
CA ILE A 12 21.19 -35.00 -20.86
C ILE A 12 20.57 -33.84 -21.63
N PHE A 13 19.25 -33.83 -21.77
CA PHE A 13 18.51 -32.65 -22.24
C PHE A 13 18.57 -31.58 -21.15
N LEU A 14 19.47 -30.61 -21.32
CA LEU A 14 19.50 -29.40 -20.52
C LEU A 14 18.30 -28.52 -20.94
N ALA A 15 17.14 -28.69 -20.28
CA ALA A 15 16.02 -27.80 -20.50
C ALA A 15 16.41 -26.38 -20.05
N PRO A 16 16.26 -25.34 -20.89
CA PRO A 16 16.49 -23.99 -20.45
C PRO A 16 15.45 -23.66 -19.38
N VAL A 17 15.93 -23.42 -18.15
CA VAL A 17 15.11 -22.81 -17.11
C VAL A 17 14.83 -21.38 -17.58
N VAL A 18 13.69 -21.19 -18.24
CA VAL A 18 13.20 -19.85 -18.55
C VAL A 18 12.74 -19.24 -17.22
N CYS A 19 13.63 -18.49 -16.58
CA CYS A 19 13.28 -17.62 -15.47
C CYS A 19 12.37 -16.52 -16.02
N SER A 20 11.05 -16.73 -15.96
CA SER A 20 10.09 -15.68 -16.27
C SER A 20 10.04 -14.72 -15.08
N ALA A 21 10.94 -13.73 -15.07
CA ALA A 21 10.78 -12.55 -14.23
C ALA A 21 9.54 -11.82 -14.75
N LYS A 22 8.43 -11.91 -14.01
CA LYS A 22 7.21 -11.17 -14.35
C LYS A 22 7.49 -9.68 -14.22
N ASP A 23 7.63 -9.01 -15.34
CA ASP A 23 7.72 -7.56 -15.45
C ASP A 23 6.34 -6.93 -15.22
N GLU A 24 5.74 -7.20 -14.05
CA GLU A 24 4.43 -6.66 -13.68
C GLU A 24 4.61 -5.21 -13.19
N ILE A 25 3.98 -4.26 -13.89
CA ILE A 25 3.89 -2.86 -13.46
C ILE A 25 3.38 -2.83 -12.01
N PRO A 26 4.14 -2.31 -11.04
CA PRO A 26 3.70 -2.32 -9.65
C PRO A 26 2.37 -1.60 -9.45
N ASN A 27 1.60 -2.00 -8.44
CA ASN A 27 0.35 -1.31 -8.17
C ASN A 27 0.63 0.14 -7.76
N TYR A 28 -0.35 1.01 -7.99
CA TYR A 28 -0.26 2.42 -7.63
C TYR A 28 -1.65 2.94 -7.25
N ILE A 29 -1.67 4.06 -6.54
CA ILE A 29 -2.89 4.76 -6.21
C ILE A 29 -3.30 5.62 -7.40
N THR A 30 -4.44 5.31 -8.03
CA THR A 30 -4.96 6.04 -9.18
C THR A 30 -5.61 7.36 -8.73
N HIS A 31 -6.49 7.27 -7.73
CA HIS A 31 -7.29 8.40 -7.23
C HIS A 31 -7.19 8.54 -5.71
N GLY A 32 -7.37 9.77 -5.26
CA GLY A 32 -7.23 10.16 -3.86
C GLY A 32 -5.81 10.63 -3.50
N PRO A 33 -5.52 10.85 -2.23
CA PRO A 33 -6.41 10.60 -1.10
C PRO A 33 -7.56 11.60 -1.08
N ILE A 34 -8.78 11.14 -0.80
CA ILE A 34 -9.93 12.02 -0.51
C ILE A 34 -10.19 11.92 0.98
N LEU A 35 -10.22 13.07 1.66
CA LEU A 35 -10.48 13.15 3.09
C LEU A 35 -11.96 13.44 3.36
N GLY A 36 -12.51 12.81 4.40
CA GLY A 36 -13.88 13.04 4.86
C GLY A 36 -14.01 12.69 6.34
N ARG A 37 -15.21 12.82 6.93
CA ARG A 37 -15.45 12.49 8.36
C ARG A 37 -14.46 13.18 9.30
N LEU A 38 -14.04 14.40 8.97
CA LEU A 38 -13.15 15.16 9.83
C LEU A 38 -13.87 15.48 11.14
N SER A 39 -13.23 15.16 12.25
CA SER A 39 -13.74 15.38 13.61
C SER A 39 -12.61 15.91 14.50
N SER A 40 -12.90 16.11 15.78
CA SER A 40 -11.88 16.52 16.75
C SER A 40 -10.84 15.44 17.00
N ASP A 41 -11.15 14.17 16.72
CA ASP A 41 -10.31 13.03 17.08
C ASP A 41 -10.11 12.04 15.93
N GLY A 42 -10.53 12.40 14.71
CA GLY A 42 -10.39 11.50 13.57
C GLY A 42 -10.59 12.11 12.19
N VAL A 43 -10.22 11.33 11.19
CA VAL A 43 -10.45 11.61 9.76
C VAL A 43 -10.57 10.32 8.96
N GLY A 44 -11.54 10.28 8.05
CA GLY A 44 -11.66 9.24 7.04
C GLY A 44 -10.73 9.52 5.85
N VAL A 45 -9.97 8.51 5.43
CA VAL A 45 -9.05 8.58 4.29
C VAL A 45 -9.48 7.54 3.26
N TRP A 46 -9.84 7.99 2.06
CA TRP A 46 -10.24 7.14 0.95
C TRP A 46 -9.18 7.11 -0.16
N GLY A 47 -9.04 5.96 -0.83
CA GLY A 47 -8.18 5.81 -2.00
C GLY A 47 -8.65 4.72 -2.96
N ARG A 48 -8.12 4.75 -4.18
CA ARG A 48 -8.33 3.73 -5.21
C ARG A 48 -7.00 3.23 -5.77
N THR A 49 -6.82 1.92 -5.80
CA THR A 49 -5.65 1.26 -6.41
C THR A 49 -5.91 0.95 -7.88
N ALA A 50 -4.85 0.80 -8.68
CA ALA A 50 -4.97 0.41 -10.08
C ALA A 50 -5.45 -1.05 -10.22
N ARG A 51 -4.98 -1.92 -9.33
CA ARG A 51 -5.35 -3.35 -9.24
C ARG A 51 -5.77 -3.71 -7.82
N ALA A 52 -6.47 -4.84 -7.66
CA ALA A 52 -6.78 -5.37 -6.34
C ALA A 52 -5.50 -5.53 -5.51
N GLY A 53 -5.56 -5.19 -4.22
CA GLY A 53 -4.38 -5.09 -3.36
C GLY A 53 -4.73 -4.47 -2.02
N SER A 54 -3.77 -3.83 -1.35
CA SER A 54 -4.05 -3.09 -0.13
C SER A 54 -3.16 -1.89 0.06
N PHE A 55 -3.69 -0.87 0.74
CA PHE A 55 -2.94 0.30 1.17
C PHE A 55 -3.13 0.55 2.67
N SER A 56 -2.18 1.22 3.29
CA SER A 56 -2.30 1.78 4.64
C SER A 56 -2.04 3.29 4.59
N VAL A 57 -2.37 3.99 5.66
CA VAL A 57 -2.05 5.41 5.82
C VAL A 57 -0.98 5.53 6.89
N GLN A 58 0.20 6.05 6.52
CA GLN A 58 1.16 6.55 7.49
C GLN A 58 0.81 7.99 7.84
N TYR A 59 0.89 8.37 9.10
CA TYR A 59 0.57 9.72 9.56
C TYR A 59 1.34 10.13 10.81
N GLY A 60 1.45 11.43 11.05
CA GLY A 60 2.15 12.00 12.19
C GLY A 60 2.02 13.52 12.25
N THR A 61 2.52 14.16 13.30
CA THR A 61 2.46 15.62 13.48
C THR A 61 3.63 16.37 12.84
N SER A 62 4.59 15.63 12.27
CA SER A 62 5.74 16.18 11.54
C SER A 62 5.79 15.60 10.12
N PRO A 63 5.99 16.43 9.08
CA PRO A 63 6.05 15.94 7.70
C PRO A 63 7.26 15.03 7.44
N LYS A 64 8.27 15.07 8.30
CA LYS A 64 9.47 14.22 8.23
C LYS A 64 9.33 12.92 9.03
N GLN A 65 8.30 12.78 9.86
CA GLN A 65 8.13 11.66 10.79
C GLN A 65 6.66 11.25 10.86
N LEU A 66 6.25 10.34 9.98
CA LEU A 66 4.93 9.71 9.99
C LEU A 66 4.97 8.44 10.85
N ASN A 67 4.99 8.63 12.16
CA ASN A 67 5.29 7.58 13.15
C ASN A 67 4.11 6.64 13.46
N SER A 68 2.93 6.89 12.89
CA SER A 68 1.74 6.07 13.07
C SER A 68 1.34 5.44 11.74
N THR A 69 0.81 4.22 11.76
CA THR A 69 0.31 3.52 10.57
C THR A 69 -1.07 2.96 10.85
N SER A 70 -2.01 3.16 9.93
CA SER A 70 -3.35 2.58 10.03
C SER A 70 -3.33 1.07 9.80
N ASN A 71 -4.43 0.40 10.17
CA ASN A 71 -4.70 -0.94 9.66
C ASN A 71 -4.76 -0.92 8.12
N PRO A 72 -4.35 -2.01 7.44
CA PRO A 72 -4.39 -2.10 5.99
C PRO A 72 -5.82 -2.18 5.48
N VAL A 73 -6.08 -1.47 4.39
CA VAL A 73 -7.34 -1.45 3.66
C VAL A 73 -7.20 -2.31 2.42
N LYS A 74 -8.01 -3.38 2.33
CA LYS A 74 -8.09 -4.20 1.12
C LYS A 74 -8.93 -3.52 0.06
N THR A 75 -8.44 -3.56 -1.16
CA THR A 75 -9.10 -3.12 -2.38
C THR A 75 -9.33 -4.34 -3.26
N SER A 76 -10.45 -4.38 -3.97
CA SER A 76 -10.82 -5.51 -4.81
C SER A 76 -11.58 -5.06 -6.03
N LEU A 77 -11.46 -5.81 -7.13
CA LEU A 77 -12.11 -5.46 -8.40
C LEU A 77 -13.63 -5.35 -8.25
N GLY A 78 -14.25 -6.23 -7.47
CA GLY A 78 -15.70 -6.20 -7.18
C GLY A 78 -16.16 -4.98 -6.37
N ARG A 79 -15.24 -4.14 -5.89
CA ARG A 79 -15.51 -2.85 -5.24
C ARG A 79 -14.75 -1.70 -5.91
N ASP A 80 -14.54 -1.82 -7.22
CA ASP A 80 -13.85 -0.84 -8.06
C ASP A 80 -12.42 -0.49 -7.59
N ASN A 81 -11.75 -1.42 -6.91
CA ASN A 81 -10.44 -1.23 -6.29
C ASN A 81 -10.40 -0.04 -5.30
N THR A 82 -11.54 0.31 -4.72
CA THR A 82 -11.66 1.40 -3.73
C THR A 82 -11.61 0.87 -2.30
N GLY A 83 -11.23 1.74 -1.38
CA GLY A 83 -11.24 1.43 0.05
C GLY A 83 -11.05 2.70 0.88
N TRP A 84 -11.34 2.62 2.18
CA TRP A 84 -11.09 3.71 3.11
C TRP A 84 -10.77 3.20 4.51
N VAL A 85 -10.12 4.05 5.30
CA VAL A 85 -9.86 3.83 6.73
C VAL A 85 -10.24 5.07 7.54
N HIS A 86 -10.73 4.86 8.76
CA HIS A 86 -10.91 5.93 9.73
C HIS A 86 -9.68 5.99 10.65
N LEU A 87 -8.93 7.08 10.60
CA LEU A 87 -7.94 7.38 11.62
C LEU A 87 -8.68 7.93 12.84
N GLN A 88 -8.45 7.35 14.01
CA GLN A 88 -9.15 7.69 15.26
C GLN A 88 -8.13 7.94 16.38
N GLY A 89 -8.59 8.53 17.49
CA GLY A 89 -7.74 8.83 18.65
C GLY A 89 -6.73 9.95 18.39
N LEU A 90 -7.00 10.80 17.39
CA LEU A 90 -6.17 11.95 17.09
C LEU A 90 -6.37 13.06 18.13
N LYS A 91 -5.36 13.91 18.29
CA LYS A 91 -5.49 15.08 19.17
C LYS A 91 -6.36 16.14 18.50
N PRO A 92 -7.28 16.80 19.24
CA PRO A 92 -8.03 17.96 18.74
C PRO A 92 -7.13 19.13 18.33
N ASP A 93 -7.63 19.97 17.42
CA ASP A 93 -6.95 21.14 16.87
C ASP A 93 -5.46 20.92 16.55
N THR A 94 -5.15 19.77 15.95
CA THR A 94 -3.78 19.35 15.69
C THR A 94 -3.60 19.13 14.20
N LYS A 95 -2.54 19.72 13.65
CA LYS A 95 -2.14 19.48 12.26
C LYS A 95 -1.44 18.13 12.16
N TYR A 96 -1.93 17.29 11.26
CA TYR A 96 -1.34 16.01 10.89
C TYR A 96 -0.92 16.02 9.44
N TYR A 97 0.17 15.32 9.16
CA TYR A 97 0.63 14.97 7.83
C TYR A 97 0.37 13.49 7.60
N TYR A 98 0.13 13.11 6.37
CA TYR A 98 -0.17 11.72 6.03
C TYR A 98 0.31 11.36 4.63
N GLU A 99 0.47 10.07 4.39
CA GLU A 99 0.76 9.50 3.08
C GLU A 99 0.17 8.09 2.99
N LEU A 100 -0.41 7.77 1.82
CA LEU A 100 -0.82 6.40 1.53
C LEU A 100 0.39 5.58 1.13
N ILE A 101 0.50 4.37 1.68
CA ILE A 101 1.52 3.40 1.33
C ILE A 101 0.87 2.14 0.80
N LEU A 102 1.47 1.51 -0.20
CA LEU A 102 1.00 0.24 -0.75
C LEU A 102 1.74 -0.92 -0.12
N ALA A 103 1.03 -2.03 0.11
CA ALA A 103 1.60 -3.21 0.76
C ALA A 103 2.58 -3.99 -0.13
N ASP A 104 2.46 -3.86 -1.46
CA ASP A 104 3.31 -4.53 -2.45
C ASP A 104 4.67 -3.84 -2.69
N GLY A 105 5.05 -2.90 -1.81
CA GLY A 105 6.46 -2.57 -1.60
C GLY A 105 7.05 -1.49 -2.50
N VAL A 106 6.25 -0.80 -3.31
CA VAL A 106 6.78 0.33 -4.12
C VAL A 106 6.70 1.63 -3.35
N GLY A 107 7.64 1.76 -2.41
CA GLY A 107 8.08 3.02 -1.83
C GLY A 107 6.98 3.97 -1.34
N ARG A 108 7.33 5.25 -1.31
CA ARG A 108 6.42 6.36 -1.03
C ARG A 108 5.57 6.60 -2.28
N THR A 109 4.25 6.58 -2.15
CA THR A 109 3.35 6.77 -3.30
C THR A 109 3.29 8.23 -3.76
N ALA A 110 3.86 9.16 -2.98
CA ALA A 110 3.67 10.61 -3.11
C ALA A 110 2.20 11.05 -3.02
N ARG A 111 1.27 10.16 -2.64
CA ARG A 111 -0.14 10.45 -2.39
C ARG A 111 -0.32 10.77 -0.91
N GLY A 112 0.19 11.94 -0.54
CA GLY A 112 0.12 12.46 0.81
C GLY A 112 -0.40 13.89 0.87
N GLY A 113 -0.49 14.42 2.08
CA GLY A 113 -0.96 15.77 2.34
C GLY A 113 -0.97 16.09 3.82
N SER A 114 -1.78 17.07 4.20
CA SER A 114 -2.01 17.40 5.60
C SER A 114 -3.47 17.76 5.86
N PHE A 115 -3.91 17.59 7.10
CA PHE A 115 -5.20 18.05 7.60
C PHE A 115 -5.04 18.58 9.02
N ARG A 116 -6.06 19.27 9.52
CA ARG A 116 -6.14 19.70 10.92
C ARG A 116 -7.45 19.17 11.50
N THR A 117 -7.36 18.43 12.59
CA THR A 117 -8.54 17.98 13.35
C THR A 117 -9.33 19.18 13.86
N LEU A 118 -10.63 19.00 14.08
CA LEU A 118 -11.46 20.07 14.64
C LEU A 118 -11.06 20.37 16.10
N PRO A 119 -11.34 21.57 16.63
CA PRO A 119 -11.29 21.82 18.06
C PRO A 119 -12.20 20.87 18.83
N SER A 120 -11.85 20.61 20.10
CA SER A 120 -12.73 19.85 21.00
C SER A 120 -14.02 20.61 21.24
N SER A 121 -15.17 19.92 21.19
CA SER A 121 -16.46 20.51 21.53
C SER A 121 -16.51 21.03 22.97
N LYS A 122 -15.69 20.48 23.88
CA LYS A 122 -15.57 20.95 25.28
C LYS A 122 -14.99 22.37 25.38
N THR A 123 -14.29 22.84 24.35
CA THR A 123 -13.64 24.15 24.33
C THR A 123 -14.49 25.20 23.59
N LEU A 124 -15.57 24.77 22.92
CA LEU A 124 -16.54 25.68 22.32
C LEU A 124 -17.45 26.20 23.45
N LYS A 125 -17.26 27.47 23.82
CA LYS A 125 -18.13 28.20 24.77
C LYS A 125 -19.39 28.68 24.07
#